data_AF-A0A2L0EPH2-F1
#
_entry.id   AF-A0A2L0EPH2-F1
#
_cell.length_a   1.000
_cell.length_b   1.000
_cell.length_c   1.000
_cell.angle_alpha   90.00
_cell.angle_beta   90.00
_cell.angle_gamma   90.00
#
_symmetry.space_group_name_H-M   'P 1'
#
loop_
_entity.id
_entity.type
_entity.pdbx_description
1 polymer ?
#
loop_
_entity_poly.entity_id
_entity_poly.type
_entity_poly.pdbx_seq_one_letter_code
_entity_poly.pdbx_strand_id
1 'polypeptide(L)'
;MKQKLLRSPHVMLGAALLVSALGGLGACQGTEDKATSGAPADFVSPGHCVYTNAFSQAEECREYTGAGWTAEAAEADCKALQGSTFTARESCAYPQTLGRCVLGGGTEDEYSLVLPGDDTSQCASTQRGCELFGGGEFEPAACEGATGEPGPGIGTAGAVFQWPVQACVDPKDGEPAGQSDGKVCTFGAISGCTEPGRLFTDYASCEPVVTQRPYWPAPPSDFKTPSDDPRLSDPEWLGELAWVTEQTEACGCVCCHSEKAAPAAGPSNWYIEAGPVWTDSFYPTGLALAAGWVSSAALGAYPADQNNGFSRDVAGLPTTDPARMVAFFEGELQRRGFTREDFADETPFGGPLYQQSLYEPTDCTEGEGVDAAGKVTWAGGDARYVYILAADAENPGAPPNFDLPEGTIWRLDVPASAQPVKSGITYGEVLPNTKQGYPAQGSPEQLVPGTKYYLYVWADVALPITRCLFEVSP
;
A
#
# COMPACT_ATOMS: atom_id res chain seq x y z
N MET A 1 -16.49 33.53 9.47
CA MET A 1 -16.67 32.85 10.76
C MET A 1 -18.10 32.31 10.84
N LYS A 2 -18.25 31.01 11.14
CA LYS A 2 -19.46 30.16 11.05
C LYS A 2 -19.74 29.52 9.68
N GLN A 3 -19.18 28.32 9.49
CA GLN A 3 -19.88 27.08 9.07
C GLN A 3 -18.81 26.00 8.83
N LYS A 4 -18.35 25.38 9.93
CA LYS A 4 -17.73 24.06 9.97
C LYS A 4 -18.60 23.26 10.92
N LEU A 5 -19.39 22.33 10.42
CA LEU A 5 -20.02 21.21 11.11
C LEU A 5 -20.83 20.46 10.06
N LEU A 6 -20.50 19.18 9.88
CA LEU A 6 -21.05 18.13 9.02
C LEU A 6 -19.97 17.55 8.09
N ARG A 7 -19.08 16.75 8.70
CA ARG A 7 -18.34 15.66 8.06
C ARG A 7 -18.28 14.53 9.09
N SER A 8 -19.01 13.47 8.85
CA SER A 8 -18.71 12.12 9.34
C SER A 8 -19.53 11.13 8.50
N PRO A 9 -18.90 10.25 7.69
CA PRO A 9 -19.58 9.10 7.09
C PRO A 9 -19.58 7.94 8.10
N HIS A 10 -20.51 7.00 7.95
CA HIS A 10 -20.71 5.79 8.79
C HIS A 10 -21.63 5.91 10.01
N VAL A 11 -22.92 6.22 9.80
CA VAL A 11 -24.04 5.43 10.35
C VAL A 11 -25.26 5.62 9.44
N MET A 12 -25.57 4.64 8.60
CA MET A 12 -26.87 4.55 7.91
C MET A 12 -27.54 3.24 8.30
N LEU A 13 -28.26 3.25 9.42
CA LEU A 13 -29.31 2.28 9.70
C LEU A 13 -30.49 3.01 10.36
N GLY A 14 -31.43 3.46 9.53
CA GLY A 14 -32.66 4.12 9.98
C GLY A 14 -33.85 3.17 9.87
N ALA A 15 -34.30 2.61 10.99
CA ALA A 15 -35.64 2.06 11.14
C ALA A 15 -36.61 3.17 11.57
N ALA A 16 -37.78 3.19 10.93
CA ALA A 16 -38.81 4.21 11.03
C ALA A 16 -39.53 4.26 12.40
N LEU A 17 -39.89 5.47 12.85
CA LEU A 17 -41.14 5.74 13.55
C LEU A 17 -41.52 7.23 13.46
N LEU A 18 -42.83 7.45 13.40
CA LEU A 18 -43.54 8.57 12.79
C LEU A 18 -44.42 9.25 13.87
N VAL A 19 -44.70 10.56 13.71
CA VAL A 19 -45.80 11.35 14.33
C VAL A 19 -45.55 11.82 15.79
N SER A 20 -45.75 13.06 16.27
CA SER A 20 -46.45 14.31 15.90
C SER A 20 -45.85 15.46 16.76
N ALA A 21 -45.56 16.66 16.24
CA ALA A 21 -46.43 17.85 16.02
C ALA A 21 -46.74 18.73 17.25
N LEU A 22 -46.66 20.06 17.02
CA LEU A 22 -47.00 21.26 17.84
C LEU A 22 -45.93 21.68 18.86
N GLY A 23 -45.44 22.93 18.96
CA GLY A 23 -45.83 24.22 18.42
C GLY A 23 -45.55 25.29 19.51
N GLY A 24 -45.00 26.46 19.16
CA GLY A 24 -45.01 27.62 20.07
C GLY A 24 -43.73 28.48 20.12
N LEU A 25 -43.80 29.64 19.48
CA LEU A 25 -42.93 30.81 19.72
C LEU A 25 -43.14 31.38 21.13
N GLY A 26 -42.08 31.82 21.80
CA GLY A 26 -42.18 32.55 23.06
C GLY A 26 -40.85 33.03 23.66
N ALA A 27 -40.53 34.29 23.35
CA ALA A 27 -39.81 35.32 24.11
C ALA A 27 -38.73 34.98 25.17
N CYS A 28 -37.65 35.76 25.06
CA CYS A 28 -36.57 35.98 26.01
C CYS A 28 -37.01 36.16 27.47
N GLN A 29 -36.34 35.45 28.39
CA GLN A 29 -35.99 35.96 29.70
C GLN A 29 -34.73 35.25 30.18
N GLY A 30 -33.70 36.04 30.47
CA GLY A 30 -32.42 35.56 30.98
C GLY A 30 -32.56 35.10 32.43
N THR A 31 -32.07 33.89 32.68
CA THR A 31 -31.61 33.44 33.98
C THR A 31 -30.22 32.89 33.77
N GLU A 32 -29.26 33.52 34.44
CA GLU A 32 -27.88 33.07 34.57
C GLU A 32 -27.88 31.75 35.35
N ASP A 33 -28.08 30.64 34.66
CA ASP A 33 -27.73 29.34 35.19
C ASP A 33 -26.21 29.23 35.17
N LYS A 34 -25.64 29.34 36.37
CA LYS A 34 -24.27 28.91 36.67
C LYS A 34 -24.10 27.50 36.11
N ALA A 35 -23.42 27.40 34.97
CA ALA A 35 -22.85 26.17 34.49
C ALA A 35 -21.92 25.64 35.59
N THR A 36 -22.40 24.69 36.37
CA THR A 36 -21.54 23.73 37.05
C THR A 36 -20.67 23.11 35.98
N SER A 37 -19.39 23.49 35.98
CA SER A 37 -18.33 22.77 35.28
C SER A 37 -18.27 21.36 35.88
N GLY A 38 -19.10 20.46 35.36
CA GLY A 38 -18.84 19.04 35.47
C GLY A 38 -17.52 18.80 34.77
N ALA A 39 -16.54 18.28 35.50
CA ALA A 39 -15.38 17.67 34.88
C ALA A 39 -15.89 16.70 33.78
N PRO A 40 -15.26 16.66 32.59
CA PRO A 40 -15.61 15.63 31.61
C PRO A 40 -15.52 14.27 32.32
N ALA A 41 -16.55 13.44 32.16
CA ALA A 41 -16.54 12.09 32.71
C ALA A 41 -15.24 11.41 32.29
N ASP A 42 -14.53 10.82 33.25
CA ASP A 42 -13.28 10.11 32.98
C ASP A 42 -13.54 9.09 31.86
N PHE A 43 -12.84 9.25 30.74
CA PHE A 43 -12.94 8.32 29.62
C PHE A 43 -12.56 6.92 30.12
N VAL A 44 -13.49 5.97 29.99
CA VAL A 44 -13.25 4.57 30.30
C VAL A 44 -12.95 3.88 28.98
N SER A 45 -11.73 3.37 28.84
CA SER A 45 -11.33 2.60 27.65
C SER A 45 -12.38 1.53 27.34
N PRO A 46 -12.88 1.45 26.09
CA PRO A 46 -13.80 0.41 25.65
C PRO A 46 -13.22 -1.00 25.79
N GLY A 47 -11.89 -1.12 25.71
CA GLY A 47 -11.14 -2.37 25.80
C GLY A 47 -9.90 -2.36 24.92
N HIS A 48 -9.36 -3.56 24.69
CA HIS A 48 -8.27 -3.77 23.76
C HIS A 48 -8.47 -5.02 22.90
N CYS A 49 -7.73 -5.09 21.81
CA CYS A 49 -7.69 -6.21 20.89
C CYS A 49 -6.26 -6.73 20.76
N VAL A 50 -6.00 -7.98 21.16
CA VAL A 50 -4.73 -8.66 20.88
C VAL A 50 -4.85 -9.41 19.57
N TYR A 51 -3.90 -9.21 18.65
CA TYR A 51 -3.89 -9.88 17.35
C TYR A 51 -2.44 -10.10 16.89
N THR A 52 -2.25 -10.94 15.88
CA THR A 52 -0.96 -11.07 15.19
C THR A 52 -0.94 -10.11 14.01
N ASN A 53 -0.03 -9.15 14.02
CA ASN A 53 0.12 -8.20 12.93
C ASN A 53 0.60 -8.91 11.65
N ALA A 54 -0.11 -8.64 10.57
CA ALA A 54 0.10 -9.25 9.27
C ALA A 54 1.50 -8.96 8.67
N PHE A 55 2.07 -7.81 8.95
CA PHE A 55 3.35 -7.38 8.39
C PHE A 55 4.53 -7.83 9.23
N SER A 56 4.47 -7.64 10.55
CA SER A 56 5.57 -8.00 11.45
C SER A 56 5.56 -9.48 11.85
N GLN A 57 4.44 -10.18 11.66
CA GLN A 57 4.20 -11.53 12.22
C GLN A 57 4.37 -11.58 13.75
N ALA A 58 4.34 -10.42 14.40
CA ALA A 58 4.44 -10.29 15.84
C ALA A 58 3.05 -10.04 16.44
N GLU A 59 2.90 -10.40 17.71
CA GLU A 59 1.74 -10.01 18.48
C GLU A 59 1.74 -8.49 18.68
N GLU A 60 0.59 -7.87 18.49
CA GLU A 60 0.33 -6.47 18.80
C GLU A 60 -0.96 -6.37 19.62
N CYS A 61 -1.06 -5.32 20.41
CA CYS A 61 -2.29 -5.01 21.14
C CYS A 61 -2.79 -3.63 20.76
N ARG A 62 -3.98 -3.58 20.16
CA ARG A 62 -4.69 -2.34 19.85
C ARG A 62 -5.53 -1.92 21.06
N GLU A 63 -5.21 -0.77 21.63
CA GLU A 63 -5.97 -0.11 22.69
C GLU A 63 -6.83 1.00 22.09
N TYR A 64 -8.15 0.96 22.31
CA TYR A 64 -9.06 1.98 21.80
C TYR A 64 -9.08 3.18 22.75
N THR A 65 -8.47 4.30 22.35
CA THR A 65 -8.21 5.45 23.23
C THR A 65 -9.08 6.67 22.93
N GLY A 66 -9.69 6.71 21.75
CA GLY A 66 -10.57 7.79 21.30
C GLY A 66 -11.96 7.76 21.94
N ALA A 67 -12.51 8.94 22.21
CA ALA A 67 -13.81 9.11 22.88
C ALA A 67 -15.04 8.66 22.05
N GLY A 68 -14.87 8.45 20.75
CA GLY A 68 -15.90 7.95 19.82
C GLY A 68 -16.10 6.44 19.87
N TRP A 69 -15.13 5.70 20.41
CA TRP A 69 -15.23 4.24 20.49
C TRP A 69 -16.25 3.79 21.55
N THR A 70 -17.19 2.96 21.14
CA THR A 70 -18.00 2.14 22.05
C THR A 70 -17.40 0.74 22.19
N ALA A 71 -17.79 -0.01 23.23
CA ALA A 71 -17.32 -1.39 23.40
C ALA A 71 -17.75 -2.28 22.24
N GLU A 72 -18.96 -2.09 21.72
CA GLU A 72 -19.48 -2.85 20.58
C GLU A 72 -18.73 -2.53 19.29
N ALA A 73 -18.42 -1.25 19.04
CA ALA A 73 -17.64 -0.82 17.87
C ALA A 73 -16.20 -1.35 17.95
N ALA A 74 -15.57 -1.26 19.13
CA ALA A 74 -14.23 -1.78 19.38
C ALA A 74 -14.14 -3.31 19.22
N GLU A 75 -15.16 -4.05 19.68
CA GLU A 75 -15.24 -5.50 19.49
C GLU A 75 -15.45 -5.87 18.01
N ALA A 76 -16.28 -5.12 17.29
CA ALA A 76 -16.51 -5.34 15.87
C ALA A 76 -15.25 -5.07 15.04
N ASP A 77 -14.54 -3.97 15.32
CA ASP A 77 -13.24 -3.66 14.72
C ASP A 77 -12.21 -4.75 15.03
N CYS A 78 -12.15 -5.20 16.30
CA CYS A 78 -11.23 -6.26 16.69
C CYS A 78 -11.48 -7.54 15.89
N LYS A 79 -12.75 -7.97 15.76
CA LYS A 79 -13.13 -9.17 15.00
C LYS A 79 -12.77 -9.12 13.51
N ALA A 80 -12.58 -7.93 12.95
CA ALA A 80 -12.11 -7.78 11.58
C ALA A 80 -10.62 -8.14 11.43
N LEU A 81 -9.86 -8.18 12.53
CA LEU A 81 -8.45 -8.58 12.55
C LEU A 81 -8.32 -10.11 12.65
N GLN A 82 -7.38 -10.66 11.89
CA GLN A 82 -7.17 -12.11 11.86
C GLN A 82 -6.56 -12.61 13.16
N GLY A 83 -7.13 -13.68 13.74
CA GLY A 83 -6.62 -14.30 14.97
C GLY A 83 -6.80 -13.43 16.22
N SER A 84 -7.67 -12.43 16.16
CA SER A 84 -7.85 -11.43 17.20
C SER A 84 -8.59 -11.94 18.43
N THR A 85 -8.30 -11.37 19.60
CA THR A 85 -9.07 -11.53 20.83
C THR A 85 -9.38 -10.16 21.45
N PHE A 86 -10.66 -9.85 21.62
CA PHE A 86 -11.11 -8.63 22.29
C PHE A 86 -11.29 -8.84 23.79
N THR A 87 -10.79 -7.90 24.59
CA THR A 87 -11.00 -7.84 26.04
C THR A 87 -11.60 -6.48 26.40
N ALA A 88 -12.84 -6.49 26.88
CA ALA A 88 -13.56 -5.26 27.20
C ALA A 88 -13.00 -4.59 28.46
N ARG A 89 -12.96 -3.25 28.45
CA ARG A 89 -12.63 -2.38 29.60
C ARG A 89 -11.26 -2.63 30.25
N GLU A 90 -10.31 -3.16 29.48
CA GLU A 90 -8.94 -3.34 29.91
C GLU A 90 -7.98 -2.69 28.91
N SER A 91 -6.89 -2.14 29.42
CA SER A 91 -5.78 -1.62 28.62
C SER A 91 -4.83 -2.74 28.20
N CYS A 92 -4.08 -2.51 27.13
CA CYS A 92 -2.98 -3.39 26.75
C CYS A 92 -1.91 -3.41 27.85
N ALA A 93 -1.56 -4.61 28.32
CA ALA A 93 -0.60 -4.78 29.40
C ALA A 93 0.48 -5.80 29.03
N TYR A 94 1.71 -5.32 28.87
CA TYR A 94 2.90 -6.14 28.63
C TYR A 94 4.00 -5.83 29.65
N PRO A 95 4.85 -6.81 30.03
CA PRO A 95 5.96 -6.56 30.95
C PRO A 95 6.97 -5.54 30.44
N GLN A 96 7.20 -5.51 29.12
CA GLN A 96 8.06 -4.58 28.40
C GLN A 96 7.44 -4.27 27.03
N THR A 97 7.68 -3.06 26.54
CA THR A 97 7.21 -2.60 25.23
C THR A 97 8.32 -1.83 24.52
N LEU A 98 8.45 -2.04 23.22
CA LEU A 98 9.34 -1.25 22.36
C LEU A 98 8.85 0.21 22.31
N GLY A 99 7.54 0.38 22.23
CA GLY A 99 6.85 1.67 22.22
C GLY A 99 5.37 1.49 21.90
N ARG A 100 4.73 2.59 21.52
CA ARG A 100 3.33 2.63 21.10
C ARG A 100 3.23 3.36 19.78
N CYS A 101 2.32 2.93 18.92
CA CYS A 101 1.94 3.67 17.73
C CYS A 101 0.55 4.29 17.90
N VAL A 102 0.47 5.61 17.99
CA VAL A 102 -0.79 6.34 18.16
C VAL A 102 -1.36 6.68 16.80
N LEU A 103 -2.51 6.09 16.46
CA LEU A 103 -3.19 6.27 15.17
C LEU A 103 -4.42 7.15 15.36
N GLY A 104 -4.57 8.17 14.50
CA GLY A 104 -5.66 9.14 14.63
C GLY A 104 -5.53 10.03 15.87
N GLY A 105 -4.30 10.35 16.29
CA GLY A 105 -4.01 11.16 17.48
C GLY A 105 -4.88 12.41 17.60
N GLY A 106 -5.54 12.59 18.74
CA GLY A 106 -6.41 13.71 19.06
C GLY A 106 -7.78 13.70 18.37
N THR A 107 -8.18 12.58 17.76
CA THR A 107 -9.51 12.40 17.14
C THR A 107 -10.44 11.53 17.99
N GLU A 108 -11.72 11.48 17.64
CA GLU A 108 -12.70 10.63 18.34
C GLU A 108 -12.44 9.12 18.11
N ASP A 109 -11.77 8.76 17.02
CA ASP A 109 -11.50 7.37 16.64
C ASP A 109 -10.05 6.91 16.95
N GLU A 110 -9.33 7.67 17.77
CA GLU A 110 -7.95 7.36 18.14
C GLU A 110 -7.82 5.93 18.71
N TYR A 111 -6.76 5.23 18.33
CA TYR A 111 -6.33 4.01 19.00
C TYR A 111 -4.81 3.90 19.01
N SER A 112 -4.27 3.20 20.01
CA SER A 112 -2.84 2.97 20.17
C SER A 112 -2.48 1.51 19.94
N LEU A 113 -1.49 1.22 19.09
CA LEU A 113 -0.90 -0.11 18.97
C LEU A 113 0.28 -0.22 19.95
N VAL A 114 0.14 -1.06 20.97
CA VAL A 114 1.21 -1.38 21.91
C VAL A 114 2.04 -2.51 21.34
N LEU A 115 3.35 -2.25 21.20
CA LEU A 115 4.31 -3.14 20.55
C LEU A 115 5.16 -3.83 21.63
N PRO A 116 4.89 -5.12 21.96
CA PRO A 116 5.55 -5.82 23.05
C PRO A 116 7.03 -6.10 22.76
N GLY A 117 7.85 -6.15 23.82
CA GLY A 117 9.26 -6.53 23.75
C GLY A 117 10.24 -5.45 24.23
N ASP A 118 11.52 -5.81 24.31
CA ASP A 118 12.63 -4.95 24.76
C ASP A 118 13.88 -5.04 23.85
N ASP A 119 13.77 -5.75 22.73
CA ASP A 119 14.85 -5.88 21.75
C ASP A 119 15.04 -4.58 20.96
N THR A 120 15.98 -3.76 21.41
CA THR A 120 16.24 -2.44 20.84
C THR A 120 16.71 -2.48 19.38
N SER A 121 17.15 -3.64 18.88
CA SER A 121 17.48 -3.79 17.46
C SER A 121 16.25 -3.66 16.54
N GLN A 122 15.03 -3.80 17.09
CA GLN A 122 13.77 -3.67 16.37
C GLN A 122 13.19 -2.25 16.38
N CYS A 123 13.79 -1.32 17.13
CA CYS A 123 13.24 0.02 17.32
C CYS A 123 13.06 0.79 16.01
N ALA A 124 14.07 0.74 15.14
CA ALA A 124 14.00 1.41 13.84
C ALA A 124 12.88 0.83 12.97
N SER A 125 12.68 -0.50 12.95
CA SER A 125 11.57 -1.12 12.19
C SER A 125 10.20 -0.81 12.78
N THR A 126 10.11 -0.79 14.11
CA THR A 126 8.86 -0.56 14.83
C THR A 126 8.38 0.88 14.69
N GLN A 127 9.28 1.87 14.87
CA GLN A 127 8.97 3.28 14.62
C GLN A 127 8.49 3.49 13.18
N ARG A 128 9.21 2.93 12.20
CA ARG A 128 8.83 3.05 10.79
C ARG A 128 7.51 2.34 10.49
N GLY A 129 7.28 1.16 11.06
CA GLY A 129 6.00 0.46 11.04
C GLY A 129 4.85 1.38 11.42
N CYS A 130 5.04 2.13 12.51
CA CYS A 130 4.07 3.10 12.98
C CYS A 130 3.91 4.31 12.05
N GLU A 131 4.98 5.05 11.81
CA GLU A 131 4.92 6.37 11.18
C GLU A 131 4.67 6.28 9.67
N LEU A 132 5.26 5.28 9.02
CA LEU A 132 5.21 5.15 7.56
C LEU A 132 4.04 4.29 7.09
N PHE A 133 3.79 3.16 7.74
CA PHE A 133 2.79 2.19 7.28
C PHE A 133 1.47 2.34 8.03
N GLY A 134 1.54 2.59 9.34
CA GLY A 134 0.36 2.92 10.14
C GLY A 134 -0.14 4.33 9.86
N GLY A 135 0.76 5.29 9.61
CA GLY A 135 0.43 6.71 9.55
C GLY A 135 0.18 7.32 10.94
N GLY A 136 0.75 6.72 11.98
CA GLY A 136 0.63 7.16 13.38
C GLY A 136 1.85 7.92 13.88
N GLU A 137 1.80 8.34 15.14
CA GLU A 137 2.94 8.88 15.87
C GLU A 137 3.55 7.78 16.75
N PHE A 138 4.86 7.57 16.65
CA PHE A 138 5.54 6.58 17.47
C PHE A 138 5.99 7.17 18.80
N GLU A 139 5.45 6.64 19.89
CA GLU A 139 5.86 6.96 21.25
C GLU A 139 6.84 5.88 21.76
N PRO A 140 8.16 6.15 21.80
CA PRO A 140 9.14 5.17 22.22
C PRO A 140 9.02 4.81 23.71
N ALA A 141 9.30 3.54 24.04
CA ALA A 141 9.46 3.06 25.42
C ALA A 141 10.86 2.46 25.61
N ALA A 142 11.04 1.15 25.41
CA ALA A 142 12.39 0.57 25.38
C ALA A 142 13.24 1.13 24.22
N CYS A 143 12.60 1.74 23.21
CA CYS A 143 13.24 2.40 22.09
C CYS A 143 13.71 3.83 22.34
N GLU A 144 13.51 4.38 23.53
CA GLU A 144 13.98 5.72 23.89
C GLU A 144 15.50 5.82 23.65
N GLY A 145 15.92 6.70 22.73
CA GLY A 145 17.33 6.91 22.38
C GLY A 145 17.98 5.82 21.51
N ALA A 146 17.29 4.71 21.23
CA ALA A 146 17.78 3.65 20.32
C ALA A 146 17.46 3.92 18.84
N THR A 147 16.60 4.90 18.56
CA THR A 147 16.17 5.30 17.21
C THR A 147 17.24 6.07 16.42
N GLY A 148 18.37 6.42 17.05
CA GLY A 148 19.51 7.12 16.44
C GLY A 148 20.76 6.28 16.21
N GLU A 149 20.81 5.01 16.64
CA GLU A 149 21.94 4.13 16.31
C GLU A 149 21.67 3.36 15.01
N PRO A 150 22.68 3.19 14.13
CA PRO A 150 22.56 2.38 12.92
C PRO A 150 22.48 0.90 13.32
N GLY A 151 21.30 0.47 13.75
CA GLY A 151 20.94 -0.94 13.82
C GLY A 151 21.07 -1.60 12.45
N PRO A 152 21.01 -2.95 12.37
CA PRO A 152 20.89 -3.64 11.09
C PRO A 152 19.73 -2.97 10.35
N GLY A 153 20.00 -2.42 9.17
CA GLY A 153 19.09 -1.53 8.44
C GLY A 153 17.71 -2.13 8.22
N ILE A 154 16.80 -1.36 7.63
CA ILE A 154 15.44 -1.75 7.29
C ILE A 154 15.34 -3.24 6.89
N GLY A 155 14.79 -4.06 7.77
CA GLY A 155 14.38 -5.40 7.41
C GLY A 155 13.27 -5.29 6.38
N THR A 156 13.34 -6.06 5.30
CA THR A 156 12.33 -6.06 4.22
C THR A 156 11.00 -6.69 4.63
N ALA A 157 10.85 -7.12 5.91
CA ALA A 157 9.67 -7.79 6.48
C ALA A 157 9.08 -8.89 5.56
N GLY A 158 9.93 -9.48 4.71
CA GLY A 158 9.54 -10.13 3.47
C GLY A 158 10.74 -10.26 2.51
N ALA A 159 10.50 -10.84 1.34
CA ALA A 159 11.54 -11.01 0.32
C ALA A 159 11.93 -9.64 -0.29
N VAL A 160 13.23 -9.42 -0.50
CA VAL A 160 13.78 -8.23 -1.15
C VAL A 160 13.17 -8.06 -2.53
N PHE A 161 12.80 -6.83 -2.90
CA PHE A 161 12.23 -6.50 -4.20
C PHE A 161 13.13 -6.99 -5.33
N GLN A 162 12.56 -7.79 -6.23
CA GLN A 162 13.21 -8.24 -7.44
C GLN A 162 12.70 -7.44 -8.63
N TRP A 163 13.64 -6.76 -9.30
CA TRP A 163 13.36 -6.03 -10.53
C TRP A 163 12.70 -6.94 -11.56
N PRO A 164 11.66 -6.45 -12.25
CA PRO A 164 11.01 -7.22 -13.30
C PRO A 164 12.00 -7.48 -14.43
N VAL A 165 12.04 -8.74 -14.88
CA VAL A 165 12.81 -9.18 -16.05
C VAL A 165 11.83 -9.71 -17.08
N GLN A 166 12.05 -9.36 -18.35
CA GLN A 166 11.30 -9.94 -19.46
C GLN A 166 11.86 -11.32 -19.78
N ALA A 167 11.03 -12.35 -19.64
CA ALA A 167 11.34 -13.70 -20.07
C ALA A 167 10.80 -13.91 -21.48
N CYS A 168 11.67 -14.23 -22.43
CA CYS A 168 11.30 -14.55 -23.81
C CYS A 168 11.59 -16.01 -24.09
N VAL A 169 10.55 -16.83 -24.19
CA VAL A 169 10.66 -18.29 -24.39
C VAL A 169 9.88 -18.73 -25.62
N ASP A 170 10.15 -19.95 -26.09
CA ASP A 170 9.37 -20.52 -27.19
C ASP A 170 7.92 -20.78 -26.74
N PRO A 171 6.93 -20.62 -27.64
CA PRO A 171 5.55 -21.00 -27.33
C PRO A 171 5.48 -22.48 -26.99
N LYS A 172 4.56 -22.86 -26.10
CA LYS A 172 4.30 -24.26 -25.77
C LYS A 172 3.84 -25.04 -27.01
N ASP A 173 4.06 -26.36 -26.97
CA ASP A 173 3.65 -27.26 -28.05
C ASP A 173 2.16 -27.12 -28.38
N GLY A 174 1.86 -26.82 -29.65
CA GLY A 174 0.50 -26.64 -30.16
C GLY A 174 -0.02 -25.20 -30.12
N GLU A 175 0.69 -24.27 -29.47
CA GLU A 175 0.35 -22.85 -29.49
C GLU A 175 0.92 -22.14 -30.74
N PRO A 176 0.30 -21.03 -31.18
CA PRO A 176 0.85 -20.22 -32.26
C PRO A 176 2.20 -19.60 -31.88
N ALA A 177 2.97 -19.21 -32.89
CA ALA A 177 4.18 -18.42 -32.72
C ALA A 177 3.89 -17.13 -31.94
N GLY A 178 4.78 -16.75 -31.02
CA GLY A 178 4.64 -15.52 -30.25
C GLY A 178 4.90 -14.26 -31.07
N GLN A 179 4.49 -13.11 -30.51
CA GLN A 179 4.52 -11.80 -31.14
C GLN A 179 5.94 -11.23 -31.29
N SER A 180 6.91 -11.74 -30.51
CA SER A 180 8.29 -11.27 -30.46
C SER A 180 9.23 -12.22 -31.20
N ASP A 181 9.32 -12.07 -32.52
CA ASP A 181 10.13 -12.93 -33.41
C ASP A 181 9.85 -14.44 -33.23
N GLY A 182 8.57 -14.77 -32.98
CA GLY A 182 8.10 -16.13 -32.77
C GLY A 182 8.18 -16.62 -31.32
N LYS A 183 8.80 -15.84 -30.42
CA LYS A 183 8.82 -16.09 -28.97
C LYS A 183 7.71 -15.34 -28.25
N VAL A 184 7.31 -15.86 -27.10
CA VAL A 184 6.41 -15.21 -26.15
C VAL A 184 7.26 -14.50 -25.10
N CYS A 185 7.10 -13.19 -25.00
CA CYS A 185 7.85 -12.35 -24.08
C CYS A 185 6.95 -11.77 -23.01
N THR A 186 7.23 -12.09 -21.75
CA THR A 186 6.40 -11.70 -20.61
C THR A 186 7.26 -11.13 -19.50
N PHE A 187 6.89 -9.95 -18.96
CA PHE A 187 7.55 -9.38 -17.80
C PHE A 187 7.12 -10.13 -16.53
N GLY A 188 8.09 -10.58 -15.73
CA GLY A 188 7.85 -11.05 -14.37
C GLY A 188 7.50 -9.90 -13.42
N ALA A 189 6.37 -9.23 -13.66
CA ALA A 189 5.93 -8.04 -12.94
C ALA A 189 4.44 -8.14 -12.56
N ILE A 190 4.04 -7.47 -11.48
CA ILE A 190 2.62 -7.39 -11.09
C ILE A 190 1.73 -6.78 -12.19
N SER A 191 2.29 -5.84 -12.95
CA SER A 191 1.65 -5.17 -14.09
C SER A 191 1.96 -5.84 -15.45
N GLY A 192 2.78 -6.90 -15.44
CA GLY A 192 3.18 -7.62 -16.65
C GLY A 192 2.13 -8.63 -17.09
N CYS A 193 1.92 -8.74 -18.40
CA CYS A 193 0.99 -9.66 -19.01
C CYS A 193 1.65 -10.41 -20.16
N THR A 194 1.27 -11.68 -20.35
CA THR A 194 1.59 -12.47 -21.53
C THR A 194 0.61 -12.12 -22.67
N GLU A 195 0.76 -12.77 -23.82
CA GLU A 195 -0.13 -12.59 -24.96
C GLU A 195 -1.57 -13.08 -24.67
N PRO A 196 -2.61 -12.45 -25.25
CA PRO A 196 -4.00 -12.91 -25.11
C PRO A 196 -4.17 -14.40 -25.45
N GLY A 197 -5.02 -15.10 -24.70
CA GLY A 197 -5.23 -16.55 -24.82
C GLY A 197 -4.14 -17.42 -24.19
N ARG A 198 -3.13 -16.85 -23.53
CA ARG A 198 -2.09 -17.59 -22.80
C ARG A 198 -2.14 -17.29 -21.30
N LEU A 199 -1.59 -18.19 -20.49
CA LEU A 199 -1.49 -18.02 -19.04
C LEU A 199 -0.17 -17.33 -18.65
N PHE A 200 -0.20 -16.41 -17.70
CA PHE A 200 0.99 -15.72 -17.21
C PHE A 200 2.06 -16.69 -16.71
N THR A 201 1.65 -17.67 -15.89
CA THR A 201 2.53 -18.62 -15.21
C THR A 201 3.25 -19.60 -16.15
N ASP A 202 2.83 -19.64 -17.40
CA ASP A 202 3.47 -20.44 -18.44
C ASP A 202 4.69 -19.75 -19.06
N TYR A 203 4.76 -18.42 -18.93
CA TYR A 203 5.70 -17.56 -19.64
C TYR A 203 6.47 -16.59 -18.73
N ALA A 204 6.08 -16.47 -17.45
CA ALA A 204 6.78 -15.71 -16.43
C ALA A 204 6.67 -16.37 -15.04
N SER A 205 7.64 -16.06 -14.17
CA SER A 205 7.66 -16.57 -12.78
C SER A 205 6.88 -15.64 -11.85
N CYS A 206 6.18 -16.23 -10.89
CA CYS A 206 5.57 -15.50 -9.78
C CYS A 206 6.56 -15.13 -8.67
N GLU A 207 7.74 -15.73 -8.63
CA GLU A 207 8.73 -15.47 -7.57
C GLU A 207 9.13 -13.99 -7.50
N PRO A 208 9.47 -13.29 -8.61
CA PRO A 208 9.72 -11.85 -8.54
C PRO A 208 8.47 -11.06 -8.19
N VAL A 209 7.30 -11.44 -8.73
CA VAL A 209 6.04 -10.71 -8.57
C VAL A 209 5.65 -10.58 -7.10
N VAL A 210 5.76 -11.66 -6.32
CA VAL A 210 5.42 -11.66 -4.89
C VAL A 210 6.43 -10.89 -4.02
N THR A 211 7.54 -10.43 -4.59
CA THR A 211 8.47 -9.49 -3.92
C THR A 211 8.18 -8.03 -4.26
N GLN A 212 7.44 -7.77 -5.33
CA GLN A 212 7.17 -6.40 -5.81
C GLN A 212 6.13 -5.67 -4.97
N ARG A 213 5.37 -6.44 -4.20
CA ARG A 213 4.62 -5.99 -3.03
C ARG A 213 4.79 -7.03 -1.94
N PRO A 214 4.86 -6.65 -0.66
CA PRO A 214 4.75 -7.60 0.43
C PRO A 214 3.51 -8.48 0.23
N TYR A 215 3.73 -9.77 0.01
CA TYR A 215 2.65 -10.73 -0.15
C TYR A 215 1.99 -10.99 1.20
N TRP A 216 0.66 -10.87 1.23
CA TRP A 216 -0.12 -11.20 2.41
C TRP A 216 -1.35 -12.03 2.04
N PRO A 217 -1.50 -13.26 2.55
CA PRO A 217 -2.73 -14.02 2.40
C PRO A 217 -3.85 -13.32 3.15
N ALA A 218 -4.98 -13.10 2.51
CA ALA A 218 -6.13 -12.44 3.12
C ALA A 218 -7.41 -13.14 2.67
N PRO A 219 -8.38 -13.36 3.58
CA PRO A 219 -9.60 -14.06 3.23
C PRO A 219 -10.40 -13.27 2.17
N PRO A 220 -11.15 -13.96 1.31
CA PRO A 220 -12.05 -13.31 0.37
C PRO A 220 -13.29 -12.74 1.05
N SER A 221 -14.04 -11.90 0.32
CA SER A 221 -15.39 -11.51 0.71
C SER A 221 -16.30 -12.74 0.91
N ASP A 222 -17.21 -12.61 1.87
CA ASP A 222 -18.26 -13.58 2.15
C ASP A 222 -19.46 -13.46 1.19
N PHE A 223 -19.46 -12.48 0.29
CA PHE A 223 -20.51 -12.30 -0.72
C PHE A 223 -20.69 -13.58 -1.56
N LYS A 224 -21.97 -13.91 -1.86
CA LYS A 224 -22.35 -15.03 -2.71
C LYS A 224 -23.51 -14.62 -3.62
N THR A 225 -23.33 -14.84 -4.91
CA THR A 225 -24.41 -14.81 -5.88
C THR A 225 -25.40 -15.94 -5.55
N PRO A 226 -26.72 -15.65 -5.41
CA PRO A 226 -27.73 -16.68 -5.15
C PRO A 226 -27.70 -17.78 -6.22
N SER A 227 -27.95 -19.03 -5.83
CA SER A 227 -27.89 -20.16 -6.76
C SER A 227 -28.96 -20.13 -7.86
N ASP A 228 -30.01 -19.31 -7.69
CA ASP A 228 -31.09 -19.08 -8.65
C ASP A 228 -30.92 -17.76 -9.42
N ASP A 229 -29.77 -17.08 -9.30
CA ASP A 229 -29.48 -15.88 -10.07
C ASP A 229 -29.47 -16.18 -11.58
N PRO A 230 -30.23 -15.45 -12.40
CA PRO A 230 -30.40 -15.76 -13.82
C PRO A 230 -29.09 -15.73 -14.62
N ARG A 231 -28.09 -14.97 -14.17
CA ARG A 231 -26.78 -14.86 -14.84
C ARG A 231 -26.00 -16.17 -14.84
N LEU A 232 -26.24 -17.04 -13.84
CA LEU A 232 -25.65 -18.39 -13.81
C LEU A 232 -26.13 -19.28 -14.95
N SER A 233 -27.17 -18.86 -15.68
CA SER A 233 -27.71 -19.53 -16.86
C SER A 233 -27.66 -18.67 -18.13
N ASP A 234 -27.11 -17.47 -18.05
CA ASP A 234 -27.01 -16.53 -19.18
C ASP A 234 -25.70 -16.76 -19.95
N PRO A 235 -25.74 -17.29 -21.18
CA PRO A 235 -24.54 -17.59 -21.94
C PRO A 235 -23.76 -16.33 -22.35
N GLU A 236 -24.41 -15.17 -22.48
CA GLU A 236 -23.72 -13.92 -22.83
C GLU A 236 -22.91 -13.42 -21.64
N TRP A 237 -23.53 -13.39 -20.46
CA TRP A 237 -22.84 -12.99 -19.23
C TRP A 237 -21.72 -13.97 -18.85
N LEU A 238 -21.94 -15.27 -18.99
CA LEU A 238 -20.89 -16.28 -18.74
C LEU A 238 -19.74 -16.17 -19.73
N GLY A 239 -20.03 -15.81 -21.00
CA GLY A 239 -19.00 -15.51 -21.99
C GLY A 239 -18.17 -14.28 -21.61
N GLU A 240 -18.82 -13.25 -21.06
CA GLU A 240 -18.14 -12.06 -20.56
C GLU A 240 -17.25 -12.38 -19.35
N LEU A 241 -17.78 -13.09 -18.36
CA LEU A 241 -17.00 -13.55 -17.20
C LEU A 241 -15.79 -14.37 -17.64
N ALA A 242 -15.96 -15.29 -18.60
CA ALA A 242 -14.86 -16.10 -19.13
C ALA A 242 -13.79 -15.24 -19.81
N TRP A 243 -14.18 -14.21 -20.57
CA TRP A 243 -13.23 -13.26 -21.15
C TRP A 243 -12.47 -12.47 -20.07
N VAL A 244 -13.15 -11.96 -19.04
CA VAL A 244 -12.49 -11.27 -17.91
C VAL A 244 -11.51 -12.19 -17.18
N THR A 245 -11.89 -13.46 -16.98
CA THR A 245 -11.00 -14.48 -16.42
C THR A 245 -9.75 -14.65 -17.27
N GLU A 246 -9.89 -14.82 -18.59
CA GLU A 246 -8.76 -14.97 -19.52
C GLU A 246 -7.81 -13.76 -19.46
N GLN A 247 -8.35 -12.53 -19.46
CA GLN A 247 -7.53 -11.32 -19.33
C GLN A 247 -6.76 -11.28 -18.02
N THR A 248 -7.40 -11.69 -16.91
CA THR A 248 -6.77 -11.72 -15.59
C THR A 248 -5.70 -12.81 -15.50
N GLU A 249 -5.97 -13.99 -16.07
CA GLU A 249 -5.06 -15.14 -16.11
C GLU A 249 -3.79 -14.89 -16.95
N ALA A 250 -3.88 -14.01 -17.93
CA ALA A 250 -2.75 -13.59 -18.74
C ALA A 250 -1.76 -12.68 -17.98
N CYS A 251 -2.09 -12.19 -16.78
CA CYS A 251 -1.32 -11.17 -16.08
C CYS A 251 -0.81 -11.60 -14.71
N GLY A 252 0.20 -10.89 -14.20
CA GLY A 252 0.87 -11.17 -12.93
C GLY A 252 -0.05 -11.15 -11.69
N CYS A 253 -1.27 -10.64 -11.79
CA CYS A 253 -2.28 -10.70 -10.72
C CYS A 253 -2.49 -12.13 -10.18
N VAL A 254 -2.40 -13.14 -11.04
CA VAL A 254 -2.56 -14.55 -10.63
C VAL A 254 -1.58 -14.98 -9.55
N CYS A 255 -0.40 -14.35 -9.48
CA CYS A 255 0.62 -14.67 -8.48
C CYS A 255 0.18 -14.39 -7.04
N CYS A 256 -0.87 -13.58 -6.85
CA CYS A 256 -1.48 -13.34 -5.54
C CYS A 256 -2.93 -13.82 -5.45
N HIS A 257 -3.59 -14.03 -6.59
CA HIS A 257 -5.03 -14.21 -6.71
C HIS A 257 -5.42 -15.52 -7.42
N SER A 258 -4.61 -16.56 -7.25
CA SER A 258 -4.91 -17.92 -7.72
C SER A 258 -4.58 -18.93 -6.63
N GLU A 259 -5.45 -19.91 -6.40
CA GLU A 259 -5.16 -21.04 -5.50
C GLU A 259 -3.98 -21.90 -5.99
N LYS A 260 -3.69 -21.85 -7.29
CA LYS A 260 -2.62 -22.65 -7.91
C LYS A 260 -1.28 -21.93 -7.93
N ALA A 261 -1.29 -20.62 -8.18
CA ALA A 261 -0.08 -19.83 -8.39
C ALA A 261 0.37 -19.06 -7.15
N ALA A 262 -0.57 -18.69 -6.27
CA ALA A 262 -0.22 -17.96 -5.05
C ALA A 262 0.60 -18.84 -4.08
N PRO A 263 1.41 -18.21 -3.21
CA PRO A 263 2.09 -18.90 -2.12
C PRO A 263 1.17 -19.81 -1.30
N ALA A 264 1.75 -20.87 -0.72
CA ALA A 264 1.03 -21.92 0.00
C ALA A 264 0.17 -21.46 1.19
N ALA A 265 0.39 -20.22 1.67
CA ALA A 265 -0.45 -19.61 2.70
C ALA A 265 -1.87 -19.26 2.21
N GLY A 266 -2.14 -19.37 0.91
CA GLY A 266 -3.45 -19.12 0.29
C GLY A 266 -3.57 -17.72 -0.31
N PRO A 267 -4.53 -17.47 -1.21
CA PRO A 267 -4.62 -16.23 -1.99
C PRO A 267 -4.87 -14.99 -1.13
N SER A 268 -4.69 -13.81 -1.74
CA SER A 268 -4.90 -12.51 -1.10
C SER A 268 -6.23 -11.88 -1.54
N ASN A 269 -7.18 -11.66 -0.63
CA ASN A 269 -8.45 -10.92 -0.80
C ASN A 269 -9.46 -11.42 -1.84
N TRP A 270 -9.04 -12.01 -2.95
CA TRP A 270 -9.89 -12.54 -4.01
C TRP A 270 -9.07 -13.55 -4.81
N TYR A 271 -9.75 -14.46 -5.51
CA TYR A 271 -9.06 -15.43 -6.36
C TYR A 271 -9.94 -15.93 -7.50
N ILE A 272 -9.30 -16.25 -8.63
CA ILE A 272 -9.95 -16.59 -9.90
C ILE A 272 -10.65 -17.95 -9.90
N GLU A 273 -10.27 -18.87 -9.01
CA GLU A 273 -10.91 -20.19 -8.88
C GLU A 273 -12.16 -20.18 -7.97
N ALA A 274 -12.58 -19.01 -7.46
CA ALA A 274 -13.66 -18.92 -6.49
C ALA A 274 -15.06 -19.18 -7.11
N GLY A 275 -15.69 -20.31 -6.76
CA GLY A 275 -17.10 -20.57 -7.06
C GLY A 275 -17.48 -20.48 -8.55
N PRO A 276 -18.78 -20.40 -8.90
CA PRO A 276 -19.19 -20.20 -10.29
C PRO A 276 -18.98 -18.75 -10.77
N VAL A 277 -18.80 -17.80 -9.84
CA VAL A 277 -18.61 -16.36 -10.10
C VAL A 277 -17.47 -15.87 -9.22
N TRP A 278 -16.24 -15.87 -9.75
CA TRP A 278 -15.06 -15.56 -8.94
C TRP A 278 -15.01 -14.11 -8.47
N THR A 279 -15.69 -13.19 -9.16
CA THR A 279 -15.83 -11.81 -8.70
C THR A 279 -16.53 -11.71 -7.35
N ASP A 280 -17.36 -12.70 -6.95
CA ASP A 280 -17.97 -12.76 -5.61
C ASP A 280 -16.93 -12.77 -4.49
N SER A 281 -15.70 -13.21 -4.76
CA SER A 281 -14.61 -13.18 -3.78
C SER A 281 -14.08 -11.76 -3.49
N PHE A 282 -14.37 -10.76 -4.32
CA PHE A 282 -13.93 -9.38 -4.09
C PHE A 282 -14.73 -8.68 -2.99
N TYR A 283 -14.01 -7.91 -2.17
CA TYR A 283 -14.58 -6.78 -1.46
C TYR A 283 -14.98 -5.65 -2.43
N PRO A 284 -15.97 -4.80 -2.06
CA PRO A 284 -16.42 -3.70 -2.91
C PRO A 284 -15.30 -2.76 -3.38
N THR A 285 -14.34 -2.44 -2.51
CA THR A 285 -13.17 -1.60 -2.85
C THR A 285 -12.28 -2.23 -3.92
N GLY A 286 -12.13 -3.56 -3.92
CA GLY A 286 -11.39 -4.28 -4.95
C GLY A 286 -12.13 -4.26 -6.31
N LEU A 287 -13.45 -4.35 -6.30
CA LEU A 287 -14.25 -4.17 -7.52
C LEU A 287 -14.15 -2.73 -8.03
N ALA A 288 -14.16 -1.74 -7.13
CA ALA A 288 -14.01 -0.33 -7.48
C ALA A 288 -12.62 -0.02 -8.07
N LEU A 289 -11.56 -0.70 -7.60
CA LEU A 289 -10.26 -0.71 -8.28
C LEU A 289 -10.37 -1.30 -9.68
N ALA A 290 -11.00 -2.46 -9.84
CA ALA A 290 -11.10 -3.13 -11.12
C ALA A 290 -11.90 -2.30 -12.15
N ALA A 291 -12.94 -1.59 -11.68
CA ALA A 291 -13.73 -0.62 -12.45
C ALA A 291 -13.03 0.73 -12.70
N GLY A 292 -11.83 0.96 -12.14
CA GLY A 292 -11.13 2.25 -12.27
C GLY A 292 -11.78 3.41 -11.51
N TRP A 293 -12.70 3.13 -10.58
CA TRP A 293 -13.28 4.15 -9.70
C TRP A 293 -12.29 4.60 -8.63
N VAL A 294 -11.44 3.68 -8.17
CA VAL A 294 -10.34 3.96 -7.23
C VAL A 294 -9.02 3.73 -7.96
N SER A 295 -8.17 4.75 -7.97
CA SER A 295 -6.89 4.69 -8.68
C SER A 295 -5.96 3.63 -8.09
N SER A 296 -5.18 3.01 -8.96
CA SER A 296 -4.09 2.12 -8.57
C SER A 296 -2.80 2.43 -9.33
N ALA A 297 -2.69 3.67 -9.80
CA ALA A 297 -1.56 4.14 -10.61
C ALA A 297 -0.22 3.95 -9.89
N ALA A 298 -0.18 4.10 -8.56
CA ALA A 298 1.04 3.95 -7.76
C ALA A 298 1.70 2.56 -7.86
N LEU A 299 1.01 1.55 -8.40
CA LEU A 299 1.56 0.21 -8.65
C LEU A 299 2.37 0.11 -9.97
N GLY A 300 2.41 1.17 -10.76
CA GLY A 300 3.08 1.19 -12.06
C GLY A 300 2.31 0.46 -13.16
N ALA A 301 2.61 0.82 -14.42
CA ALA A 301 2.03 0.20 -15.60
C ALA A 301 3.01 0.25 -16.78
N TYR A 302 3.10 -0.85 -17.52
CA TYR A 302 3.75 -0.86 -18.83
C TYR A 302 2.83 -0.22 -19.88
N PRO A 303 3.38 0.50 -20.87
CA PRO A 303 2.66 0.84 -22.08
C PRO A 303 2.11 -0.42 -22.78
N ALA A 304 0.92 -0.33 -23.37
CA ALA A 304 0.24 -1.49 -23.98
C ALA A 304 1.08 -2.17 -25.08
N ASP A 305 1.83 -1.41 -25.87
CA ASP A 305 2.72 -1.92 -26.92
C ASP A 305 3.94 -2.67 -26.37
N GLN A 306 4.29 -2.48 -25.11
CA GLN A 306 5.33 -3.22 -24.39
C GLN A 306 4.77 -4.39 -23.57
N ASN A 307 3.45 -4.49 -23.45
CA ASN A 307 2.75 -5.43 -22.57
C ASN A 307 1.73 -6.29 -23.33
N ASN A 308 2.06 -6.66 -24.57
CA ASN A 308 1.26 -7.56 -25.41
C ASN A 308 -0.20 -7.06 -25.65
N GLY A 309 -0.40 -5.74 -25.68
CA GLY A 309 -1.68 -5.09 -25.85
C GLY A 309 -2.43 -4.81 -24.54
N PHE A 310 -1.95 -5.29 -23.40
CA PHE A 310 -2.60 -5.07 -22.10
C PHE A 310 -2.27 -3.70 -21.51
N SER A 311 -3.30 -2.98 -21.09
CA SER A 311 -3.18 -1.70 -20.38
C SER A 311 -3.79 -1.76 -18.98
N ARG A 312 -3.24 -0.96 -18.07
CA ARG A 312 -3.70 -0.78 -16.68
C ARG A 312 -3.88 0.70 -16.31
N ASP A 313 -3.98 1.55 -17.32
CA ASP A 313 -4.13 3.01 -17.18
C ASP A 313 -5.52 3.43 -16.72
N VAL A 314 -6.55 2.67 -17.11
CA VAL A 314 -7.96 2.93 -16.74
C VAL A 314 -8.50 1.87 -15.79
N ALA A 315 -8.45 0.59 -16.18
CA ALA A 315 -8.91 -0.52 -15.35
C ALA A 315 -7.81 -0.96 -14.37
N GLY A 316 -8.19 -1.27 -13.12
CA GLY A 316 -7.23 -1.72 -12.12
C GLY A 316 -6.68 -3.13 -12.37
N LEU A 317 -7.39 -3.95 -13.14
CA LEU A 317 -6.88 -5.21 -13.67
C LEU A 317 -6.43 -4.97 -15.13
N PRO A 318 -5.20 -5.38 -15.51
CA PRO A 318 -4.74 -5.17 -16.87
C PRO A 318 -5.63 -5.87 -17.90
N THR A 319 -5.85 -5.24 -19.04
CA THR A 319 -6.72 -5.78 -20.11
C THR A 319 -6.35 -5.23 -21.47
N THR A 320 -6.67 -5.98 -22.52
CA THR A 320 -6.60 -5.50 -23.91
C THR A 320 -7.78 -4.62 -24.33
N ASP A 321 -8.86 -4.59 -23.54
CA ASP A 321 -10.01 -3.71 -23.78
C ASP A 321 -10.46 -3.03 -22.46
N PRO A 322 -9.85 -1.87 -22.13
CA PRO A 322 -10.15 -1.16 -20.89
C PRO A 322 -11.62 -0.79 -20.72
N ALA A 323 -12.30 -0.38 -21.81
CA ALA A 323 -13.70 0.04 -21.74
C ALA A 323 -14.62 -1.12 -21.41
N ARG A 324 -14.40 -2.29 -22.03
CA ARG A 324 -15.16 -3.51 -21.76
C ARG A 324 -14.94 -4.02 -20.34
N MET A 325 -13.69 -4.03 -19.88
CA MET A 325 -13.34 -4.45 -18.52
C MET A 325 -13.99 -3.55 -17.45
N VAL A 326 -13.92 -2.23 -17.63
CA VAL A 326 -14.57 -1.27 -16.73
C VAL A 326 -16.08 -1.52 -16.70
N ALA A 327 -16.73 -1.63 -17.86
CA ALA A 327 -18.17 -1.84 -17.93
C ALA A 327 -18.62 -3.12 -17.19
N PHE A 328 -17.85 -4.20 -17.28
CA PHE A 328 -18.12 -5.43 -16.54
C PHE A 328 -18.09 -5.22 -15.01
N PHE A 329 -17.03 -4.60 -14.49
CA PHE A 329 -16.89 -4.37 -13.06
C PHE A 329 -17.83 -3.29 -12.51
N GLU A 330 -18.17 -2.27 -13.30
CA GLU A 330 -19.23 -1.31 -12.96
C GLU A 330 -20.59 -2.01 -12.85
N GLY A 331 -20.91 -2.92 -13.77
CA GLY A 331 -22.13 -3.73 -13.70
C GLY A 331 -22.17 -4.61 -12.45
N GLU A 332 -21.03 -5.16 -12.05
CA GLU A 332 -20.92 -5.95 -10.83
C GLU A 332 -21.08 -5.11 -9.55
N LEU A 333 -20.53 -3.90 -9.51
CA LEU A 333 -20.75 -2.94 -8.42
C LEU A 333 -22.22 -2.50 -8.33
N GLN A 334 -22.82 -2.14 -9.45
CA GLN A 334 -24.23 -1.73 -9.52
C GLN A 334 -25.17 -2.85 -9.05
N ARG A 335 -24.89 -4.10 -9.45
CA ARG A 335 -25.64 -5.26 -8.99
C ARG A 335 -25.60 -5.40 -7.46
N ARG A 336 -24.46 -5.09 -6.85
CA ARG A 336 -24.26 -5.14 -5.41
C ARG A 336 -24.77 -3.89 -4.68
N GLY A 337 -25.37 -2.94 -5.41
CA GLY A 337 -25.97 -1.73 -4.86
C GLY A 337 -24.98 -0.58 -4.62
N PHE A 338 -23.78 -0.65 -5.19
CA PHE A 338 -22.79 0.41 -5.08
C PHE A 338 -22.84 1.38 -6.26
N THR A 339 -22.49 2.62 -5.96
CA THR A 339 -22.35 3.75 -6.87
C THR A 339 -20.91 4.27 -6.82
N ARG A 340 -20.54 5.12 -7.77
CA ARG A 340 -19.19 5.70 -7.79
C ARG A 340 -18.95 6.61 -6.59
N GLU A 341 -19.99 7.30 -6.15
CA GLU A 341 -19.99 8.21 -5.00
C GLU A 341 -19.62 7.49 -3.69
N ASP A 342 -19.93 6.20 -3.56
CA ASP A 342 -19.57 5.39 -2.38
C ASP A 342 -18.05 5.25 -2.19
N PHE A 343 -17.26 5.51 -3.23
CA PHE A 343 -15.80 5.40 -3.22
C PHE A 343 -15.09 6.74 -3.49
N ALA A 344 -15.81 7.87 -3.46
CA ALA A 344 -15.25 9.17 -3.85
C ALA A 344 -14.11 9.64 -2.93
N ASP A 345 -14.15 9.24 -1.66
CA ASP A 345 -13.14 9.55 -0.64
C ASP A 345 -12.16 8.38 -0.40
N GLU A 346 -12.24 7.30 -1.20
CA GLU A 346 -11.38 6.13 -1.05
C GLU A 346 -9.93 6.47 -1.41
N THR A 347 -8.99 6.02 -0.58
CA THR A 347 -7.57 6.25 -0.84
C THR A 347 -7.10 5.41 -2.03
N PRO A 348 -6.34 5.99 -2.98
CA PRO A 348 -5.75 5.21 -4.06
C PRO A 348 -4.95 3.99 -3.56
N PHE A 349 -5.09 2.89 -4.29
CA PHE A 349 -4.32 1.68 -4.04
C PHE A 349 -2.84 1.93 -4.32
N GLY A 350 -2.01 1.37 -3.44
CA GLY A 350 -0.55 1.51 -3.48
C GLY A 350 0.06 1.41 -2.10
N GLY A 351 -0.72 1.74 -1.06
CA GLY A 351 -0.25 1.73 0.33
C GLY A 351 0.98 2.62 0.45
N PRO A 352 2.13 2.11 0.94
CA PRO A 352 3.36 2.89 1.06
C PRO A 352 3.79 3.57 -0.24
N LEU A 353 3.63 2.92 -1.41
CA LEU A 353 3.96 3.51 -2.70
C LEU A 353 3.17 4.79 -2.99
N TYR A 354 1.86 4.78 -2.69
CA TYR A 354 1.03 5.96 -2.84
C TYR A 354 1.42 7.05 -1.83
N GLN A 355 1.61 6.67 -0.56
CA GLN A 355 2.07 7.62 0.46
C GLN A 355 3.43 8.25 0.11
N GLN A 356 4.34 7.49 -0.50
CA GLN A 356 5.61 8.02 -1.00
C GLN A 356 5.38 9.08 -2.06
N SER A 357 4.45 8.86 -3.00
CA SER A 357 4.17 9.84 -4.06
C SER A 357 3.66 11.19 -3.55
N LEU A 358 3.11 11.24 -2.34
CA LEU A 358 2.58 12.45 -1.72
C LEU A 358 3.61 13.20 -0.84
N TYR A 359 4.78 12.62 -0.60
CA TYR A 359 5.75 13.20 0.33
C TYR A 359 6.36 14.48 -0.24
N GLU A 360 6.35 15.56 0.54
CA GLU A 360 7.03 16.82 0.18
C GLU A 360 8.38 16.90 0.93
N PRO A 361 9.52 16.96 0.23
CA PRO A 361 10.82 16.96 0.89
C PRO A 361 11.13 18.30 1.56
N THR A 362 11.70 18.20 2.76
CA THR A 362 12.27 19.34 3.49
C THR A 362 13.79 19.34 3.38
N ASP A 363 14.44 20.40 3.86
CA ASP A 363 15.90 20.47 3.90
C ASP A 363 16.49 19.33 4.75
N CYS A 364 17.61 18.77 4.28
CA CYS A 364 18.33 17.71 4.96
C CYS A 364 18.87 18.19 6.31
N THR A 365 18.89 17.27 7.27
CA THR A 365 19.49 17.48 8.59
C THR A 365 20.79 16.69 8.70
N GLU A 366 21.56 16.87 9.79
CA GLU A 366 22.66 15.96 10.15
C GLU A 366 23.79 15.77 9.12
N GLY A 367 23.95 16.70 8.18
CA GLY A 367 24.98 16.63 7.14
C GLY A 367 24.68 15.61 6.04
N GLU A 368 23.42 15.19 5.90
CA GLU A 368 22.97 14.38 4.77
C GLU A 368 23.05 15.18 3.45
N GLY A 369 23.25 14.46 2.35
CA GLY A 369 23.45 15.05 1.02
C GLY A 369 24.77 14.61 0.39
N VAL A 370 25.24 15.38 -0.59
CA VAL A 370 26.53 15.18 -1.25
C VAL A 370 27.49 16.33 -0.89
N ASP A 371 28.64 15.99 -0.30
CA ASP A 371 29.66 16.97 0.08
C ASP A 371 30.56 17.38 -1.10
N ALA A 372 31.44 18.36 -0.86
CA ALA A 372 32.37 18.87 -1.88
C ALA A 372 33.40 17.83 -2.39
N ALA A 373 33.61 16.73 -1.66
CA ALA A 373 34.43 15.61 -2.11
C ALA A 373 33.62 14.56 -2.89
N GLY A 374 32.32 14.78 -3.07
CA GLY A 374 31.41 13.85 -3.73
C GLY A 374 30.92 12.73 -2.83
N LYS A 375 31.13 12.80 -1.50
CA LYS A 375 30.65 11.77 -0.57
C LYS A 375 29.15 11.95 -0.33
N VAL A 376 28.39 10.91 -0.62
CA VAL A 376 26.96 10.81 -0.38
C VAL A 376 26.72 10.27 1.03
N THR A 377 26.03 11.04 1.86
CA THR A 377 25.72 10.68 3.26
C THR A 377 24.22 10.75 3.49
N TRP A 378 23.70 9.74 4.18
CA TRP A 378 22.33 9.68 4.71
C TRP A 378 22.33 9.04 6.10
N ALA A 379 21.24 9.25 6.85
CA ALA A 379 20.95 8.59 8.13
C ALA A 379 19.78 7.59 7.98
N GLY A 380 19.67 6.61 8.88
CA GLY A 380 18.52 5.70 8.95
C GLY A 380 18.72 4.26 8.41
N GLY A 381 19.94 3.88 8.02
CA GLY A 381 20.33 2.48 7.75
C GLY A 381 20.96 2.22 6.38
N ASP A 382 21.13 0.95 6.03
CA ASP A 382 21.74 0.53 4.77
C ASP A 382 20.74 0.57 3.60
N ALA A 383 21.19 0.99 2.41
CA ALA A 383 20.36 1.28 1.25
C ALA A 383 20.49 0.26 0.12
N ARG A 384 19.42 0.04 -0.64
CA ARG A 384 19.45 -0.67 -1.93
C ARG A 384 19.34 0.24 -3.13
N TYR A 385 18.70 1.40 -2.94
CA TYR A 385 18.60 2.40 -3.99
C TYR A 385 18.97 3.76 -3.44
N VAL A 386 19.90 4.42 -4.12
CA VAL A 386 20.35 5.77 -3.78
C VAL A 386 20.13 6.63 -5.02
N TYR A 387 19.30 7.66 -4.88
CA TYR A 387 18.99 8.61 -5.94
C TYR A 387 19.54 9.98 -5.58
N ILE A 388 20.05 10.65 -6.61
CA ILE A 388 20.22 12.10 -6.61
C ILE A 388 19.37 12.64 -7.76
N LEU A 389 18.45 13.53 -7.42
CA LEU A 389 17.48 14.10 -8.34
C LEU A 389 17.60 15.63 -8.34
N ALA A 390 17.04 16.26 -9.35
CA ALA A 390 16.71 17.69 -9.31
C ALA A 390 15.81 17.98 -8.09
N ALA A 391 15.92 19.19 -7.52
CA ALA A 391 15.17 19.56 -6.32
C ALA A 391 13.64 19.52 -6.49
N ASP A 392 13.15 19.67 -7.72
CA ASP A 392 11.74 19.65 -8.11
C ASP A 392 11.30 18.33 -8.75
N ALA A 393 12.17 17.32 -8.77
CA ALA A 393 11.82 16.00 -9.27
C ALA A 393 10.73 15.34 -8.42
N GLU A 394 9.86 14.57 -9.06
CA GLU A 394 8.89 13.73 -8.37
C GLU A 394 9.60 12.64 -7.54
N ASN A 395 8.88 12.13 -6.53
CA ASN A 395 9.37 11.02 -5.72
C ASN A 395 9.47 9.76 -6.58
N PRO A 396 10.59 9.01 -6.53
CA PRO A 396 10.65 7.69 -7.13
C PRO A 396 9.50 6.80 -6.61
N GLY A 397 8.95 5.97 -7.49
CA GLY A 397 7.86 5.05 -7.21
C GLY A 397 8.14 3.64 -7.75
N ALA A 398 7.07 2.86 -7.96
CA ALA A 398 7.20 1.49 -8.46
C ALA A 398 7.56 1.46 -9.97
N PRO A 399 8.36 0.46 -10.42
CA PRO A 399 8.54 0.22 -11.84
C PRO A 399 7.25 -0.22 -12.54
N PRO A 400 7.20 -0.10 -13.87
CA PRO A 400 8.30 0.28 -14.77
C PRO A 400 8.42 1.78 -15.07
N ASN A 401 7.46 2.59 -14.59
CA ASN A 401 7.29 3.96 -15.09
C ASN A 401 7.43 5.05 -14.03
N PHE A 402 7.48 4.71 -12.74
CA PHE A 402 7.70 5.68 -11.66
C PHE A 402 9.06 5.54 -10.98
N ASP A 403 9.83 4.50 -11.26
CA ASP A 403 11.13 4.25 -10.59
C ASP A 403 12.28 5.14 -11.11
N LEU A 404 12.08 5.84 -12.22
CA LEU A 404 13.00 6.83 -12.79
C LEU A 404 12.24 8.11 -13.16
N PRO A 405 11.84 8.93 -12.17
CA PRO A 405 11.12 10.17 -12.43
C PRO A 405 11.95 11.15 -13.26
N GLU A 406 11.28 12.06 -13.96
CA GLU A 406 11.95 13.17 -14.65
C GLU A 406 12.77 13.98 -13.63
N GLY A 407 13.97 14.39 -14.03
CA GLY A 407 14.92 15.03 -13.11
C GLY A 407 15.82 14.05 -12.34
N THR A 408 15.74 12.73 -12.60
CA THR A 408 16.76 11.79 -12.10
C THR A 408 18.12 12.12 -12.69
N ILE A 409 19.11 12.38 -11.82
CA ILE A 409 20.49 12.71 -12.22
C ILE A 409 21.38 11.48 -12.06
N TRP A 410 21.24 10.78 -10.94
CA TRP A 410 21.98 9.56 -10.65
C TRP A 410 21.14 8.60 -9.83
N ARG A 411 21.28 7.31 -10.12
CA ARG A 411 20.69 6.22 -9.35
C ARG A 411 21.67 5.07 -9.25
N LEU A 412 21.91 4.61 -8.03
CA LEU A 412 22.65 3.38 -7.74
C LEU A 412 21.67 2.28 -7.31
N ASP A 413 21.84 1.08 -7.86
CA ASP A 413 21.03 -0.10 -7.53
C ASP A 413 21.88 -1.21 -6.92
N VAL A 414 21.38 -1.80 -5.84
CA VAL A 414 21.91 -3.03 -5.25
C VAL A 414 21.00 -4.21 -5.62
N PRO A 415 21.50 -5.25 -6.30
CA PRO A 415 20.73 -6.45 -6.60
C PRO A 415 20.15 -7.12 -5.35
N ALA A 416 19.00 -7.77 -5.49
CA ALA A 416 18.30 -8.41 -4.37
C ALA A 416 19.16 -9.46 -3.63
N SER A 417 20.06 -10.14 -4.34
CA SER A 417 20.98 -11.13 -3.79
C SER A 417 22.22 -10.55 -3.07
N ALA A 418 22.46 -9.25 -3.19
CA ALA A 418 23.59 -8.56 -2.57
C ALA A 418 23.19 -7.89 -1.26
N GLN A 419 24.19 -7.61 -0.42
CA GLN A 419 24.02 -6.82 0.79
C GLN A 419 23.78 -5.34 0.43
N PRO A 420 22.86 -4.65 1.12
CA PRO A 420 22.66 -3.21 0.93
C PRO A 420 23.94 -2.43 1.23
N VAL A 421 24.07 -1.25 0.62
CA VAL A 421 25.24 -0.38 0.79
C VAL A 421 25.08 0.51 2.02
N LYS A 422 26.19 0.77 2.70
CA LYS A 422 26.23 1.72 3.83
C LYS A 422 26.34 3.15 3.33
N SER A 423 25.91 4.08 4.17
CA SER A 423 26.12 5.52 4.00
C SER A 423 27.61 5.86 3.83
N GLY A 424 27.90 6.92 3.08
CA GLY A 424 29.26 7.39 2.81
C GLY A 424 29.89 6.88 1.51
N ILE A 425 29.08 6.56 0.51
CA ILE A 425 29.55 6.17 -0.84
C ILE A 425 29.98 7.40 -1.65
N THR A 426 30.66 7.20 -2.77
CA THR A 426 31.02 8.30 -3.69
C THR A 426 29.96 8.47 -4.77
N TYR A 427 29.55 9.71 -5.02
CA TYR A 427 28.63 10.07 -6.10
C TYR A 427 29.18 9.64 -7.46
N GLY A 428 28.36 8.94 -8.24
CA GLY A 428 28.73 8.43 -9.56
C GLY A 428 29.64 7.20 -9.57
N GLU A 429 30.03 6.67 -8.40
CA GLU A 429 30.80 5.43 -8.31
C GLU A 429 29.90 4.20 -8.34
N VAL A 430 30.31 3.19 -9.10
CA VAL A 430 29.67 1.86 -9.08
C VAL A 430 30.50 0.94 -8.21
N LEU A 431 30.01 0.68 -7.00
CA LEU A 431 30.65 -0.22 -6.03
C LEU A 431 30.56 -1.69 -6.47
N PRO A 432 31.43 -2.58 -5.95
CA PRO A 432 31.31 -4.02 -6.21
C PRO A 432 29.91 -4.56 -5.87
N ASN A 433 29.36 -5.41 -6.74
CA ASN A 433 28.01 -5.98 -6.62
C ASN A 433 26.87 -4.95 -6.64
N THR A 434 27.10 -3.76 -7.19
CA THR A 434 26.07 -2.77 -7.49
C THR A 434 26.02 -2.49 -8.99
N LYS A 435 25.00 -1.79 -9.46
CA LYS A 435 24.93 -1.26 -10.82
C LYS A 435 24.50 0.20 -10.79
N GLN A 436 24.94 0.97 -11.78
CA GLN A 436 24.34 2.28 -12.04
C GLN A 436 22.97 2.06 -12.69
N GLY A 437 21.90 2.42 -11.99
CA GLY A 437 20.53 2.42 -12.51
C GLY A 437 20.30 3.60 -13.46
N TYR A 438 20.94 4.75 -13.18
CA TYR A 438 20.89 5.92 -14.06
C TYR A 438 22.14 6.81 -13.86
N PRO A 439 22.71 7.42 -14.93
CA PRO A 439 22.37 7.16 -16.34
C PRO A 439 22.72 5.73 -16.74
N ALA A 440 22.05 5.18 -17.76
CA ALA A 440 22.29 3.79 -18.18
C ALA A 440 23.74 3.55 -18.64
N GLN A 441 24.43 4.59 -19.11
CA GLN A 441 25.83 4.56 -19.53
C GLN A 441 26.51 5.90 -19.19
N GLY A 442 27.82 5.86 -18.98
CA GLY A 442 28.63 7.04 -18.67
C GLY A 442 28.57 7.44 -17.21
N SER A 443 29.16 8.61 -16.90
CA SER A 443 29.09 9.20 -15.56
C SER A 443 27.83 10.07 -15.44
N PRO A 444 27.25 10.21 -14.23
CA PRO A 444 26.18 11.17 -14.02
C PRO A 444 26.68 12.62 -14.22
N GLU A 445 25.73 13.53 -14.39
CA GLU A 445 26.03 14.97 -14.50
C GLU A 445 26.75 15.49 -13.24
N GLN A 446 27.64 16.47 -13.40
CA GLN A 446 28.29 17.07 -12.25
C GLN A 446 27.30 17.91 -11.45
N LEU A 447 27.30 17.72 -10.14
CA LEU A 447 26.53 18.57 -9.24
C LEU A 447 27.16 19.97 -9.16
N VAL A 448 26.32 21.00 -9.19
CA VAL A 448 26.75 22.40 -9.22
C VAL A 448 26.73 22.97 -7.79
N PRO A 449 27.86 23.50 -7.29
CA PRO A 449 27.90 24.11 -5.97
C PRO A 449 26.90 25.27 -5.82
N GLY A 450 26.26 25.35 -4.65
CA GLY A 450 25.19 26.30 -4.37
C GLY A 450 23.83 25.97 -5.00
N THR A 451 23.71 24.82 -5.67
CA THR A 451 22.43 24.33 -6.21
C THR A 451 21.82 23.32 -5.24
N LYS A 452 20.50 23.41 -5.04
CA LYS A 452 19.73 22.42 -4.28
C LYS A 452 19.40 21.21 -5.14
N TYR A 453 19.50 20.04 -4.54
CA TYR A 453 19.18 18.74 -5.13
C TYR A 453 18.38 17.91 -4.13
N TYR A 454 17.74 16.87 -4.62
CA TYR A 454 16.97 15.95 -3.81
C TYR A 454 17.73 14.64 -3.61
N LEU A 455 18.10 14.35 -2.36
CA LEU A 455 18.59 13.04 -1.93
C LEU A 455 17.39 12.17 -1.58
N TYR A 456 17.23 11.07 -2.32
CA TYR A 456 16.21 10.08 -2.06
C TYR A 456 16.86 8.70 -1.90
N VAL A 457 16.70 8.09 -0.72
CA VAL A 457 17.35 6.82 -0.38
C VAL A 457 16.30 5.82 0.06
N TRP A 458 16.37 4.62 -0.50
CA TRP A 458 15.53 3.48 -0.19
C TRP A 458 16.34 2.33 0.36
N ALA A 459 15.83 1.70 1.42
CA ALA A 459 16.31 0.36 1.78
C ALA A 459 15.76 -0.71 0.85
N ASP A 460 14.56 -0.50 0.34
CA ASP A 460 13.99 -1.26 -0.76
C ASP A 460 12.88 -0.43 -1.43
N VAL A 461 12.31 -0.90 -2.53
CA VAL A 461 11.20 -0.19 -3.21
C VAL A 461 10.05 0.05 -2.23
N ALA A 462 9.53 1.28 -2.21
CA ALA A 462 8.53 1.78 -1.26
C ALA A 462 8.99 1.98 0.20
N LEU A 463 10.26 1.68 0.53
CA LEU A 463 10.82 1.73 1.88
C LEU A 463 11.86 2.86 2.01
N PRO A 464 11.43 4.12 2.24
CA PRO A 464 12.33 5.27 2.44
C PRO A 464 13.22 5.10 3.66
N ILE A 465 14.48 5.51 3.48
CA ILE A 465 15.45 5.78 4.54
C ILE A 465 15.53 7.30 4.75
N THR A 466 15.94 8.02 3.71
CA THR A 466 16.02 9.48 3.73
C THR A 466 15.42 10.07 2.47
N ARG A 467 14.81 11.25 2.60
CA ARG A 467 14.12 11.98 1.54
C ARG A 467 14.19 13.48 1.85
N CYS A 468 15.26 14.15 1.44
CA CYS A 468 15.47 15.53 1.80
C CYS A 468 16.23 16.33 0.73
N LEU A 469 16.08 17.65 0.78
CA LEU A 469 16.78 18.59 -0.09
C LEU A 469 18.14 18.97 0.51
N PHE A 470 19.21 18.84 -0.25
CA PHE A 470 20.54 19.29 0.15
C PHE A 470 21.08 20.32 -0.83
N GLU A 471 21.93 21.22 -0.35
CA GLU A 471 22.69 22.15 -1.18
C GLU A 471 24.14 21.67 -1.28
N VAL A 472 24.68 21.61 -2.50
CA VAL A 472 26.07 21.20 -2.70
C VAL A 472 26.99 22.29 -2.16
N SER A 473 27.86 21.91 -1.22
CA SER A 473 28.80 22.85 -0.61
C SER A 473 29.76 23.46 -1.65
N PRO A 474 30.10 24.76 -1.53
CA PRO A 474 30.99 25.48 -2.45
C PRO A 474 32.43 24.94 -2.51
#